data_AF-A0A917QCY6-F1
#
_entry.id   AF-A0A917QCY6-F1
#
_cell.length_a   1.000
_cell.length_b   1.000
_cell.length_c   1.000
_cell.angle_alpha   90.00
_cell.angle_beta   90.00
_cell.angle_gamma   90.00
#
_symmetry.space_group_name_H-M   'P 1'
#
loop_
_entity.id
_entity.type
_entity.pdbx_description
1 polymer ?
#
loop_
_entity_poly.entity_id
_entity_poly.type
_entity_poly.pdbx_seq_one_letter_code
_entity_poly.pdbx_strand_id
1 'polypeptide(L)'
;MAAVRLLDRAVGLLIEAFGLLSGIVIAFMALAISAEVVVRALGLPAFGWTLEVSEYGLLVVGFLGAPWVLRHSDHIRVDVVLRSVSPRARHWMLLFANALSALVCFVLAWYAASAAFEAFARGSLLFKYLVIPQWWILAILPVGTTLLGLEFVARLARRLAGRPVAQEEEFGEAVL
;
A
#
# COMPACT_ATOMS: atom_id res chain seq x y z
N MET A 1 5.29 18.47 -19.59
CA MET A 1 4.63 17.20 -19.99
C MET A 1 5.54 15.97 -19.95
N ALA A 2 6.81 16.03 -20.40
CA ALA A 2 7.72 14.87 -20.34
C ALA A 2 8.12 14.46 -18.91
N ALA A 3 8.43 15.43 -18.04
CA ALA A 3 8.83 15.17 -16.65
C ALA A 3 7.73 14.45 -15.82
N VAL A 4 6.46 14.86 -15.96
CA VAL A 4 5.32 14.23 -15.28
C VAL A 4 5.14 12.78 -15.74
N ARG A 5 5.34 12.50 -17.04
CA ARG A 5 5.26 11.14 -17.59
C ARG A 5 6.40 10.24 -17.12
N LEU A 6 7.60 10.80 -16.94
CA LEU A 6 8.75 10.07 -16.39
C LEU A 6 8.53 9.73 -14.91
N LEU A 7 8.02 10.68 -14.12
CA LEU A 7 7.68 10.47 -12.72
C LEU A 7 6.61 9.38 -12.57
N ASP A 8 5.51 9.47 -13.33
CA ASP A 8 4.44 8.47 -13.32
C ASP A 8 4.96 7.06 -13.69
N ARG A 9 5.90 6.96 -14.64
CA ARG A 9 6.50 5.67 -15.01
C ARG A 9 7.41 5.13 -13.92
N ALA A 10 8.25 5.98 -13.31
CA ALA A 10 9.15 5.56 -12.23
C ALA A 10 8.37 5.09 -11.00
N VAL A 11 7.36 5.88 -10.58
CA VAL A 11 6.44 5.52 -9.50
C VAL A 11 5.68 4.24 -9.85
N GLY A 12 5.22 4.11 -11.09
CA GLY A 12 4.52 2.92 -11.56
C GLY A 12 5.36 1.64 -11.47
N LEU A 13 6.61 1.69 -11.95
CA LEU A 13 7.55 0.57 -11.87
C LEU A 13 7.87 0.17 -10.42
N LEU A 14 8.08 1.16 -9.55
CA LEU A 14 8.30 0.90 -8.12
C LEU A 14 7.09 0.22 -7.49
N ILE A 15 5.88 0.71 -7.77
CA ILE A 15 4.63 0.14 -7.28
C ILE A 15 4.45 -1.30 -7.78
N GLU A 16 4.77 -1.59 -9.04
CA GLU A 16 4.72 -2.95 -9.59
C GLU A 16 5.73 -3.89 -8.92
N ALA A 17 6.97 -3.45 -8.73
CA ALA A 17 7.99 -4.22 -8.03
C ALA A 17 7.58 -4.54 -6.57
N PHE A 18 7.06 -3.54 -5.85
CA PHE A 18 6.58 -3.73 -4.48
C PHE A 18 5.30 -4.57 -4.39
N GLY A 19 4.43 -4.48 -5.39
CA GLY A 19 3.26 -5.35 -5.53
C GLY A 19 3.67 -6.81 -5.72
N LEU A 20 4.62 -7.08 -6.61
CA LEU A 20 5.15 -8.42 -6.83
C LEU A 20 5.83 -8.97 -5.56
N LEU A 21 6.66 -8.16 -4.91
CA LEU A 21 7.30 -8.51 -3.64
C LEU A 21 6.25 -8.88 -2.59
N SER A 22 5.19 -8.08 -2.45
CA SER A 22 4.10 -8.35 -1.50
C SER A 22 3.37 -9.65 -1.84
N GLY A 23 3.14 -9.95 -3.12
CA GLY A 23 2.55 -11.22 -3.56
C GLY A 23 3.41 -12.43 -3.18
N ILE A 24 4.74 -12.34 -3.39
CA ILE A 24 5.69 -13.38 -3.00
C ILE A 24 5.69 -13.59 -1.48
N VAL A 25 5.68 -12.51 -0.70
CA VAL A 25 5.68 -12.58 0.77
C VAL A 25 4.38 -13.20 1.30
N ILE A 26 3.20 -12.84 0.77
CA ILE A 26 1.94 -13.50 1.12
C ILE A 26 2.01 -15.00 0.82
N ALA A 27 2.45 -15.37 -0.39
CA ALA A 27 2.50 -16.77 -0.80
C ALA A 27 3.42 -17.58 0.10
N PHE A 28 4.60 -17.02 0.43
CA PHE A 28 5.53 -17.64 1.37
C PHE A 28 4.91 -17.79 2.77
N MET A 29 4.28 -16.74 3.31
CA MET A 29 3.61 -16.81 4.62
C MET A 29 2.52 -17.88 4.65
N ALA A 30 1.69 -17.95 3.61
CA ALA A 30 0.62 -18.95 3.52
C ALA A 30 1.19 -20.37 3.56
N LEU A 31 2.28 -20.63 2.83
CA LEU A 31 2.96 -21.93 2.84
C LEU A 31 3.63 -22.22 4.19
N ALA A 32 4.31 -21.24 4.78
CA ALA A 32 5.00 -21.39 6.06
C ALA A 32 4.02 -21.71 7.21
N ILE A 33 2.91 -20.96 7.29
CA ILE A 33 1.85 -21.20 8.28
C ILE A 33 1.21 -22.58 8.04
N SER A 34 0.89 -22.91 6.78
CA SER A 34 0.29 -24.22 6.45
C SER A 34 1.22 -25.38 6.84
N ALA A 35 2.52 -25.27 6.55
CA ALA A 35 3.51 -26.25 6.94
C ALA A 35 3.62 -26.38 8.47
N GLU A 36 3.59 -25.27 9.20
CA GLU A 36 3.60 -25.30 10.67
C GLU A 36 2.36 -26.00 11.24
N VAL A 37 1.17 -25.76 10.67
CA VAL A 37 -0.05 -26.48 11.08
C VAL A 37 0.10 -27.98 10.90
N VAL A 38 0.69 -28.44 9.78
CA VAL A 38 0.95 -29.86 9.54
C VAL A 38 1.96 -30.42 10.54
N VAL A 39 3.06 -29.73 10.81
CA VAL A 39 4.08 -30.15 11.78
C VAL A 39 3.48 -30.29 13.18
N ARG A 40 2.65 -29.33 13.61
CA ARG A 40 1.94 -29.39 14.89
C ARG A 40 0.94 -30.55 14.93
N ALA A 41 0.23 -30.82 13.83
CA ALA A 41 -0.70 -31.94 13.73
C ALA A 41 0.00 -33.30 13.88
N LEU A 42 1.27 -33.40 13.48
CA LEU A 42 2.12 -34.59 13.65
C LEU A 42 2.75 -34.70 15.06
N GLY A 43 2.45 -33.78 15.97
CA GLY A 43 2.99 -33.77 17.34
C GLY A 43 4.45 -33.30 17.45
N LEU A 44 5.01 -32.71 16.39
CA LEU A 44 6.36 -32.16 16.37
C LEU A 44 6.38 -30.73 16.95
N PRO A 45 7.53 -30.28 17.50
CA PRO A 45 7.66 -28.91 18.00
C PRO A 45 7.48 -27.90 16.87
N ALA A 46 6.74 -26.83 17.16
CA ALA A 46 6.46 -25.76 16.21
C ALA A 46 7.71 -24.92 15.90
N PHE A 47 7.72 -24.33 14.71
CA PHE A 47 8.74 -23.38 14.31
C PHE A 47 8.56 -22.06 15.07
N GLY A 48 9.44 -21.77 16.04
CA GLY A 48 9.35 -20.55 16.86
C GLY A 48 9.42 -19.22 16.09
N TRP A 49 9.89 -19.24 14.84
CA TRP A 49 10.09 -18.05 14.01
C TRP A 49 8.90 -17.70 13.09
N THR A 50 7.97 -18.62 12.83
CA THR A 50 6.89 -18.40 11.84
C THR A 50 5.98 -17.24 12.21
N LEU A 51 5.70 -17.09 13.52
CA LEU A 51 4.85 -16.02 14.03
C LEU A 51 5.43 -14.64 13.70
N GLU A 52 6.72 -14.45 13.96
CA GLU A 52 7.42 -13.19 13.74
C GLU A 52 7.57 -12.87 12.26
N VAL A 53 7.93 -13.87 11.45
CA VAL A 53 8.01 -13.70 10.00
C VAL A 53 6.64 -13.35 9.42
N SER A 54 5.56 -13.89 9.96
CA SER A 54 4.20 -13.54 9.55
C SER A 54 3.79 -12.13 9.98
N GLU A 55 4.16 -11.72 11.19
CA GLU A 55 3.91 -10.35 11.70
C GLU A 55 4.63 -9.30 10.85
N TYR A 56 5.92 -9.51 10.57
CA TYR A 56 6.71 -8.60 9.73
C TYR A 56 6.31 -8.68 8.25
N GLY A 57 5.98 -9.87 7.75
CA GLY A 57 5.49 -10.06 6.40
C GLY A 57 4.16 -9.35 6.16
N LEU A 58 3.25 -9.35 7.14
CA LEU A 58 1.97 -8.63 7.04
C LEU A 58 2.18 -7.11 6.96
N LEU A 59 3.19 -6.57 7.65
CA LEU A 59 3.58 -5.16 7.53
C LEU A 59 4.11 -4.83 6.13
N VAL A 60 5.02 -5.65 5.60
CA VAL A 60 5.54 -5.53 4.22
C VAL A 60 4.38 -5.50 3.23
N VAL A 61 3.53 -6.51 3.29
CA VAL A 61 2.41 -6.69 2.38
C VAL A 61 1.39 -5.56 2.49
N GLY A 62 1.04 -5.17 3.71
CA GLY A 62 0.05 -4.13 3.96
C GLY A 62 0.50 -2.77 3.44
N PHE A 63 1.73 -2.36 3.75
CA PHE A 63 2.21 -1.01 3.41
C PHE A 63 2.82 -0.91 2.00
N LEU A 64 3.53 -1.95 1.52
CA LEU A 64 4.14 -1.94 0.19
C LEU A 64 3.19 -2.47 -0.89
N GLY A 65 2.21 -3.30 -0.53
CA GLY A 65 1.16 -3.76 -1.44
C GLY A 65 0.02 -2.77 -1.62
N ALA A 66 -0.27 -1.92 -0.62
CA ALA A 66 -1.35 -0.94 -0.69
C ALA A 66 -1.28 0.01 -1.91
N PRO A 67 -0.11 0.57 -2.31
CA PRO A 67 -0.02 1.39 -3.52
C PRO A 67 -0.37 0.62 -4.80
N TRP A 68 0.00 -0.67 -4.87
CA TRP A 68 -0.27 -1.52 -6.03
C TRP A 68 -1.77 -1.83 -6.15
N VAL A 69 -2.38 -2.20 -5.02
CA VAL A 69 -3.84 -2.38 -4.91
C VAL A 69 -4.54 -1.08 -5.23
N LEU A 70 -4.09 0.05 -4.68
CA LEU A 70 -4.70 1.34 -4.99
C LEU A 70 -4.69 1.57 -6.50
N ARG A 71 -3.53 1.37 -7.16
CA ARG A 71 -3.32 1.59 -8.60
C ARG A 71 -4.17 0.67 -9.49
N HIS A 72 -4.36 -0.60 -9.12
CA HIS A 72 -5.08 -1.61 -9.93
C HIS A 72 -6.54 -1.82 -9.52
N SER A 73 -6.89 -1.65 -8.25
CA SER A 73 -8.21 -1.94 -7.68
C SER A 73 -9.09 -0.69 -7.71
N ASP A 74 -9.63 -0.40 -8.89
CA ASP A 74 -10.55 0.72 -9.10
C ASP A 74 -11.95 0.50 -8.48
N HIS A 75 -12.25 -0.70 -7.98
CA HIS A 75 -13.52 -1.05 -7.31
C HIS A 75 -13.63 -0.64 -5.82
N ILE A 76 -12.56 -0.12 -5.20
CA ILE A 76 -12.58 0.34 -3.79
C ILE A 76 -13.12 1.79 -3.68
N ARG A 77 -13.61 2.37 -4.78
CA ARG A 77 -14.37 3.61 -4.71
C ARG A 77 -15.75 3.28 -4.16
N VAL A 78 -16.27 4.15 -3.30
CA VAL A 78 -17.65 4.04 -2.78
C VAL A 78 -18.62 4.33 -3.94
N ASP A 79 -18.72 3.40 -4.88
CA ASP A 79 -19.49 3.53 -6.11
C ASP A 79 -20.97 3.74 -5.78
N VAL A 80 -21.45 3.21 -4.66
CA VAL A 80 -22.84 3.39 -4.20
C VAL A 80 -23.17 4.88 -3.97
N VAL A 81 -22.26 5.66 -3.38
CA VAL A 81 -22.48 7.09 -3.12
C VAL A 81 -22.21 7.91 -4.37
N LEU A 82 -21.25 7.49 -5.22
CA LEU A 82 -20.91 8.21 -6.44
C LEU A 82 -21.95 8.01 -7.56
N ARG A 83 -22.78 6.96 -7.49
CA ARG A 83 -23.88 6.68 -8.43
C ARG A 83 -25.10 7.58 -8.24
N SER A 84 -25.31 8.15 -7.05
CA SER A 84 -26.48 8.96 -6.73
C SER A 84 -26.28 10.47 -6.90
N VAL A 85 -25.07 10.91 -7.26
CA VAL A 85 -24.70 12.33 -7.33
C VAL A 85 -24.43 12.79 -8.77
N SER A 86 -24.61 14.09 -9.02
CA SER A 86 -24.36 14.69 -10.34
C SER A 86 -22.88 14.56 -10.77
N PRO A 87 -22.58 14.54 -12.09
CA PRO A 87 -21.22 14.39 -12.60
C PRO A 87 -20.22 15.44 -12.04
N ARG A 88 -20.70 16.67 -11.82
CA ARG A 88 -19.88 17.74 -11.21
C ARG A 88 -19.59 17.50 -9.73
N ALA A 89 -20.59 17.06 -8.96
CA ALA A 89 -20.39 16.72 -7.55
C ALA A 89 -19.45 15.52 -7.38
N ARG A 90 -19.60 14.49 -8.23
CA ARG A 90 -18.71 13.32 -8.29
C ARG A 90 -17.25 13.73 -8.51
N HIS A 91 -17.00 14.67 -9.43
CA HIS A 91 -15.65 15.16 -9.70
C HIS A 91 -15.01 15.81 -8.46
N TRP A 92 -15.71 16.76 -7.83
CA TRP A 92 -15.21 17.46 -6.64
C TRP A 92 -15.02 16.54 -5.43
N MET A 93 -15.96 15.62 -5.19
CA MET A 93 -15.85 14.64 -4.10
C MET A 93 -14.59 13.78 -4.25
N LEU A 94 -14.33 13.28 -5.45
CA LEU A 94 -13.14 12.47 -5.70
C LEU A 94 -11.85 13.29 -5.61
N LEU A 95 -11.89 14.55 -6.05
CA LEU A 95 -10.74 15.46 -5.95
C LEU A 95 -10.38 15.71 -4.48
N PHE A 96 -11.38 16.03 -3.66
CA PHE A 96 -11.23 16.20 -2.21
C PHE A 96 -10.77 14.92 -1.52
N ALA A 97 -11.39 13.77 -1.83
CA ALA A 97 -11.01 12.49 -1.23
C ALA A 97 -9.56 12.11 -1.54
N ASN A 98 -9.10 12.28 -2.78
CA ASN A 98 -7.70 12.01 -3.15
C ASN A 98 -6.74 13.00 -2.48
N ALA A 99 -7.08 14.28 -2.41
CA ALA A 99 -6.24 15.29 -1.76
C ALA A 99 -6.12 15.04 -0.24
N LEU A 100 -7.23 14.73 0.42
CA LEU A 100 -7.25 14.39 1.84
C LEU A 100 -6.47 13.09 2.10
N SER A 101 -6.66 12.06 1.27
CA SER A 101 -5.93 10.79 1.39
C SER A 101 -4.42 10.99 1.20
N ALA A 102 -4.00 11.80 0.22
CA ALA A 102 -2.60 12.16 0.03
C ALA A 102 -2.04 12.86 1.27
N LEU A 103 -2.75 13.86 1.80
CA LEU A 103 -2.34 14.59 3.01
C LEU A 103 -2.15 13.64 4.20
N VAL A 104 -3.13 12.78 4.46
CA VAL A 104 -3.07 11.79 5.56
C VAL A 104 -1.87 10.85 5.35
N CYS A 105 -1.64 10.37 4.13
CA CYS A 105 -0.49 9.51 3.83
C CYS A 105 0.84 10.20 4.11
N PHE A 106 1.01 11.47 3.76
CA PHE A 106 2.24 12.21 4.04
C PHE A 106 2.42 12.51 5.53
N VAL A 107 1.35 12.82 6.25
CA VAL A 107 1.39 12.98 7.71
C VAL A 107 1.83 11.67 8.38
N LEU A 108 1.23 10.54 7.97
CA LEU A 108 1.62 9.23 8.48
C LEU A 108 3.07 8.90 8.13
N ALA A 109 3.53 9.22 6.91
CA ALA A 109 4.92 9.02 6.52
C ALA A 109 5.88 9.82 7.41
N TRP A 110 5.54 11.06 7.76
CA TRP A 110 6.35 11.89 8.65
C TRP A 110 6.45 11.30 10.06
N TYR A 111 5.31 10.92 10.65
CA TYR A 111 5.30 10.29 11.97
C TYR A 111 6.04 8.95 11.98
N ALA A 112 5.85 8.14 10.95
CA ALA A 112 6.52 6.85 10.82
C ALA A 112 8.04 7.00 10.64
N ALA A 113 8.49 7.99 9.86
CA ALA A 113 9.91 8.30 9.70
C ALA A 113 10.53 8.80 11.01
N SER A 114 9.81 9.67 11.73
CA SER A 114 10.24 10.16 13.05
C SER A 114 10.39 9.00 14.04
N ALA A 115 9.40 8.11 14.12
CA ALA A 115 9.45 6.93 14.97
C ALA A 115 10.60 5.98 14.60
N ALA A 116 10.85 5.77 13.29
CA ALA A 116 11.96 4.95 12.81
C ALA A 116 13.32 5.56 13.18
N PHE A 117 13.47 6.88 13.03
CA PHE A 117 14.69 7.60 13.39
C PHE A 117 14.95 7.55 14.91
N GLU A 118 13.91 7.75 15.72
CA GLU A 118 14.03 7.62 17.16
C GLU A 118 14.42 6.20 17.60
N ALA A 119 13.84 5.17 16.98
CA ALA A 119 14.20 3.78 17.26
C ALA A 119 15.66 3.47 16.86
N PHE A 120 16.14 4.08 15.77
CA PHE A 120 17.54 4.01 15.37
C PHE A 120 18.44 4.72 16.39
N ALA A 121 18.09 5.95 16.81
CA ALA A 121 18.87 6.73 17.77
C ALA A 121 18.94 6.06 19.15
N ARG A 122 17.87 5.39 19.58
CA ARG A 122 17.83 4.62 20.85
C ARG A 122 18.49 3.25 20.75
N GLY A 123 18.91 2.80 19.57
CA GLY A 123 19.44 1.45 19.35
C GLY A 123 18.44 0.35 19.74
N SER A 124 17.14 0.61 19.60
CA SER A 124 16.09 -0.29 20.10
C SER A 124 16.09 -1.60 19.30
N LEU A 125 16.17 -2.72 20.03
CA LEU A 125 16.13 -4.08 19.48
C LEU A 125 14.78 -4.74 19.82
N LEU A 126 14.26 -5.50 18.86
CA LEU A 126 13.12 -6.39 19.11
C LEU A 126 13.69 -7.71 19.65
N PHE A 127 13.50 -7.94 20.95
CA PHE A 127 13.90 -9.19 21.60
C PHE A 127 12.75 -10.21 21.50
N LYS A 128 12.69 -10.92 20.38
CA LYS A 128 11.84 -12.09 20.20
C LYS A 128 12.69 -13.32 19.80
N TYR A 129 12.17 -14.32 19.08
CA TYR A 129 12.99 -15.43 18.55
C TYR A 129 14.04 -14.92 17.55
N LEU A 130 13.70 -13.92 16.72
CA LEU A 130 14.66 -13.16 15.94
C LEU A 130 14.98 -11.84 16.63
N VAL A 131 16.26 -11.67 17.01
CA VAL A 131 16.77 -10.39 17.49
C VAL A 131 17.08 -9.51 16.28
N ILE A 132 16.18 -8.58 15.97
CA ILE A 132 16.36 -7.64 14.86
C ILE A 132 16.26 -6.19 15.33
N PRO A 133 16.94 -5.25 14.65
CA PRO A 133 16.78 -3.84 14.93
C PRO A 133 15.34 -3.37 14.65
N GLN A 134 14.72 -2.69 15.62
CA GLN A 134 13.34 -2.22 15.50
C GLN A 134 13.14 -1.26 14.32
N TRP A 135 14.18 -0.49 13.98
CA TRP A 135 14.14 0.49 12.90
C TRP A 135 13.96 -0.16 11.52
N TRP A 136 14.37 -1.42 11.31
CA TRP A 136 14.14 -2.12 10.03
C TRP A 136 12.66 -2.28 9.73
N ILE A 137 11.89 -2.67 10.74
CA ILE A 137 10.45 -2.86 10.61
C ILE A 137 9.74 -1.51 10.48
N LEU A 138 10.13 -0.54 11.31
CA LEU A 138 9.54 0.80 11.28
C LEU A 138 9.85 1.55 9.97
N ALA A 139 10.98 1.31 9.32
CA ALA A 139 11.34 1.97 8.07
C ALA A 139 10.47 1.55 6.88
N ILE A 140 9.79 0.41 6.95
CA ILE A 140 8.85 -0.03 5.90
C ILE A 140 7.63 0.89 5.84
N LEU A 141 7.15 1.37 6.98
CA LEU A 141 5.98 2.24 7.09
C LEU A 141 6.15 3.57 6.35
N PRO A 142 7.19 4.39 6.57
CA PRO A 142 7.37 5.65 5.84
C PRO A 142 7.57 5.41 4.34
N VAL A 143 8.22 4.32 3.95
CA VAL A 143 8.39 3.98 2.53
C VAL A 143 7.04 3.68 1.87
N GLY A 144 6.24 2.76 2.44
CA GLY A 144 4.95 2.37 1.88
C GLY A 144 3.94 3.52 1.88
N THR A 145 3.84 4.26 2.98
CA THR A 145 2.92 5.42 3.09
C THR A 145 3.31 6.58 2.17
N THR A 146 4.61 6.83 1.96
CA THR A 146 5.07 7.85 1.00
C THR A 146 4.71 7.45 -0.43
N LEU A 147 4.94 6.19 -0.81
CA LEU A 147 4.55 5.69 -2.14
C LEU A 147 3.05 5.75 -2.36
N LEU A 148 2.27 5.43 -1.32
CA LEU A 148 0.82 5.53 -1.36
C LEU A 148 0.37 6.99 -1.55
N GLY A 149 0.98 7.93 -0.82
CA GLY A 149 0.75 9.37 -0.98
C GLY A 149 1.10 9.88 -2.37
N LEU A 150 2.23 9.43 -2.93
CA LEU A 150 2.65 9.75 -4.30
C LEU A 150 1.64 9.26 -5.33
N GLU A 151 1.10 8.05 -5.18
CA GLU A 151 0.06 7.54 -6.09
C GLU A 151 -1.24 8.35 -6.01
N PHE A 152 -1.65 8.80 -4.81
CA PHE A 152 -2.79 9.73 -4.68
C PHE A 152 -2.54 11.08 -5.37
N VAL A 153 -1.33 11.64 -5.25
CA VAL A 153 -0.94 12.87 -5.97
C VAL A 153 -0.93 12.64 -7.47
N ALA A 154 -0.40 11.51 -7.94
CA ALA A 154 -0.39 11.15 -9.36
C ALA A 154 -1.82 11.02 -9.92
N ARG A 155 -2.74 10.43 -9.15
CA ARG A 155 -4.17 10.37 -9.48
C ARG A 155 -4.80 11.75 -9.58
N LEU A 156 -4.48 12.64 -8.65
CA LEU A 156 -4.95 14.03 -8.66
C LEU A 156 -4.46 14.77 -9.91
N ALA A 157 -3.16 14.63 -10.24
CA ALA A 157 -2.56 15.23 -11.42
C ALA A 157 -3.18 14.72 -12.72
N ARG A 158 -3.43 13.40 -12.84
CA ARG A 158 -4.10 12.81 -14.01
C ARG A 158 -5.53 13.34 -14.21
N ARG A 159 -6.29 13.52 -13.11
CA ARG A 159 -7.64 14.09 -13.14
C ARG A 159 -7.65 15.57 -13.53
N LEU A 160 -6.72 16.36 -12.98
CA LEU A 160 -6.58 17.79 -13.32
C LEU A 160 -6.12 18.01 -14.76
N ALA A 161 -5.35 17.08 -15.32
CA ALA A 161 -4.91 17.12 -16.73
C ALA A 161 -6.03 16.82 -17.75
N GLY A 162 -7.28 16.64 -17.30
CA GLY A 162 -8.42 16.38 -18.18
C GLY A 162 -8.35 15.04 -18.90
N ARG A 163 -7.45 14.13 -18.46
CA ARG A 163 -7.44 12.77 -19.00
C ARG A 163 -8.56 12.01 -18.30
N PRO A 164 -9.54 11.47 -19.04
CA PRO A 164 -10.51 10.58 -18.44
C PRO A 164 -9.73 9.48 -17.74
N VAL A 165 -9.91 9.38 -16.42
CA VAL A 165 -9.61 8.13 -15.73
C VAL A 165 -10.46 7.11 -16.46
N ALA A 166 -9.88 6.02 -16.96
CA ALA A 166 -10.39 5.09 -17.99
C ALA A 166 -11.89 4.65 -17.91
N GLN A 167 -12.58 4.98 -16.83
CA GLN A 167 -14.01 4.77 -16.60
C GLN A 167 -14.93 5.97 -16.91
N GLU A 168 -14.51 7.03 -17.61
CA GLU A 168 -15.52 7.89 -18.28
C GLU A 168 -16.00 7.26 -19.59
N GLU A 169 -15.13 6.49 -20.27
CA GLU A 169 -15.45 5.86 -21.57
C GLU A 169 -16.32 4.60 -21.39
N GLU A 170 -15.98 3.69 -20.47
CA GLU A 170 -16.78 2.47 -20.21
C GLU A 170 -18.17 2.77 -19.62
N PHE A 171 -18.32 3.94 -18.96
CA PHE A 171 -19.56 4.41 -18.34
C PHE A 171 -20.46 5.17 -19.33
N GLY A 172 -19.90 5.70 -20.41
CA GLY A 172 -20.64 6.32 -21.51
C GLY A 172 -21.29 5.27 -22.43
N GLU A 173 -20.61 4.15 -22.66
CA GLU A 173 -21.17 3.04 -23.43
C GLU A 173 -22.25 2.24 -22.67
N ALA A 174 -22.17 2.13 -21.34
CA ALA A 174 -23.15 1.39 -20.56
C ALA A 174 -24.50 2.14 -20.35
N VAL A 175 -24.58 3.40 -20.77
CA VAL A 175 -25.77 4.28 -20.60
C VAL A 175 -26.41 4.64 -21.96
N LEU A 176 -25.79 4.25 -23.07
CA LEU A 176 -26.37 4.30 -24.43
C LEU A 176 -26.90 2.93 -24.86
#